data_AF-A0A0A9YHK8-F1
#
_entry.id   AF-A0A0A9YHK8-F1
#
_cell.length_a   1.000
_cell.length_b   1.000
_cell.length_c   1.000
_cell.angle_alpha   90.00
_cell.angle_beta   90.00
_cell.angle_gamma   90.00
#
_symmetry.space_group_name_H-M   'P 1'
#
loop_
_entity.id
_entity.type
_entity.pdbx_description
1 polymer ?
#
loop_
_entity_poly.entity_id
_entity_poly.type
_entity_poly.pdbx_seq_one_letter_code
_entity_poly.pdbx_strand_id
1 'polypeptide(L)'
;MRNGAHIRWVGQEDFVTHYDNLPLDPEDESVYHIEEIFAKDSSISHHGFPYLRGCTQISRVALIHCTYVNDRCLDSLAYIKDSLHNLDIRSCNELTQNGLLKLGGLGLE
;
A
#
# COMPACT_ATOMS: atom_id res chain seq x y z
N MET A 1 5.38 -7.08 -7.42
CA MET A 1 6.28 -7.06 -6.24
C MET A 1 6.38 -8.45 -5.60
N ARG A 2 7.39 -8.73 -4.77
CA ARG A 2 7.68 -10.10 -4.25
C ARG A 2 6.54 -10.76 -3.46
N ASN A 3 5.60 -9.97 -2.92
CA ASN A 3 4.43 -10.46 -2.18
C ASN A 3 3.12 -10.41 -3.00
N GLY A 4 3.18 -10.24 -4.33
CA GLY A 4 2.00 -10.30 -5.21
C GLY A 4 1.20 -9.01 -5.33
N ALA A 5 1.61 -7.92 -4.69
CA ALA A 5 1.00 -6.60 -4.90
C ALA A 5 1.64 -5.85 -6.10
N HIS A 6 0.92 -4.84 -6.58
CA HIS A 6 1.29 -3.94 -7.66
C HIS A 6 1.39 -2.50 -7.15
N ILE A 7 2.24 -1.70 -7.77
CA ILE A 7 2.36 -0.27 -7.50
C ILE A 7 2.21 0.52 -8.78
N ARG A 8 1.77 1.77 -8.65
CA ARG A 8 1.82 2.77 -9.72
C ARG A 8 2.67 3.93 -9.25
N TRP A 9 3.58 4.37 -10.10
CA TRP A 9 4.40 5.55 -9.83
C TRP A 9 3.61 6.84 -10.08
N VAL A 10 4.01 7.91 -9.41
CA VAL A 10 3.43 9.24 -9.63
C VAL A 10 3.59 9.64 -11.10
N GLY A 11 2.46 10.04 -11.71
CA GLY A 11 2.43 10.50 -13.10
C GLY A 11 2.46 9.38 -14.14
N GLN A 12 2.43 8.11 -13.73
CA GLN A 12 2.31 6.97 -14.64
C GLN A 12 0.87 6.46 -14.68
N GLU A 13 0.41 6.05 -15.87
CA GLU A 13 -0.93 5.51 -16.08
C GLU A 13 -1.05 4.06 -15.61
N ASP A 14 -0.02 3.24 -15.89
CA ASP A 14 -0.06 1.80 -15.68
C ASP A 14 0.60 1.35 -14.37
N PHE A 15 0.09 0.22 -13.86
CA PHE A 15 0.71 -0.47 -12.73
C PHE A 15 1.96 -1.23 -13.14
N VAL A 16 2.97 -1.19 -12.28
CA VAL A 16 4.08 -2.13 -12.28
C VAL A 16 3.61 -3.45 -11.66
N THR A 17 3.31 -4.42 -12.52
CA THR A 17 2.75 -5.71 -12.11
C THR A 17 3.81 -6.78 -11.83
N HIS A 18 4.94 -6.74 -12.53
CA HIS A 18 6.05 -7.68 -12.37
C HIS A 18 7.24 -7.05 -11.65
N TYR A 19 7.96 -7.83 -10.83
CA TYR A 19 9.13 -7.34 -10.09
C TYR A 19 10.28 -6.92 -11.01
N ASP A 20 10.47 -7.66 -12.10
CA ASP A 20 11.54 -7.40 -13.08
C ASP A 20 11.33 -6.11 -13.89
N ASN A 21 10.14 -5.50 -13.81
CA ASN A 21 9.82 -4.22 -14.47
C ASN A 21 10.12 -3.00 -13.57
N LEU A 22 10.78 -3.21 -12.43
CA LEU A 22 11.27 -2.10 -11.62
C LEU A 22 12.43 -1.40 -12.36
N PRO A 23 12.58 -0.07 -12.21
CA PRO A 23 13.75 0.64 -12.70
C PRO A 23 14.97 0.18 -11.89
N LEU A 24 15.73 -0.75 -12.47
CA LEU A 24 16.93 -1.36 -11.88
C LEU A 24 18.21 -0.96 -12.64
N ASP A 25 18.08 -0.07 -13.62
CA ASP A 25 19.21 0.45 -14.37
C ASP A 25 20.10 1.27 -13.41
N PRO A 26 21.38 0.88 -13.20
CA PRO A 26 22.27 1.62 -12.32
C PRO A 26 22.61 3.03 -12.83
N GLU A 27 22.36 3.34 -14.10
CA GLU A 27 22.54 4.67 -14.68
C GLU A 27 21.30 5.57 -14.52
N ASP A 28 20.16 5.01 -14.11
CA ASP A 28 18.94 5.77 -13.86
C ASP A 28 19.00 6.47 -12.48
N GLU A 29 19.26 7.78 -12.50
CA GLU A 29 19.27 8.63 -11.31
C GLU A 29 17.87 9.20 -10.95
N SER A 30 16.82 8.79 -11.66
CA SER A 30 15.47 9.30 -11.43
C SER A 30 14.95 8.91 -10.05
N VAL A 31 14.24 9.84 -9.41
CA VAL A 31 13.56 9.58 -8.14
C VAL A 31 12.13 9.14 -8.41
N TYR A 32 11.82 7.91 -8.01
CA TYR A 32 10.48 7.33 -8.16
C TYR A 32 9.70 7.42 -6.84
N HIS A 33 8.48 7.94 -6.93
CA HIS A 33 7.54 7.97 -5.82
C HIS A 33 6.33 7.11 -6.12
N ILE A 34 5.93 6.27 -5.16
CA ILE A 34 4.73 5.44 -5.27
C ILE A 34 3.51 6.34 -5.06
N GLU A 35 2.57 6.28 -6.00
CA GLU A 35 1.28 6.97 -5.90
C GLU A 35 0.19 6.04 -5.37
N GLU A 36 0.21 4.78 -5.79
CA GLU A 36 -0.85 3.83 -5.51
C GLU A 36 -0.32 2.43 -5.26
N ILE A 37 -0.88 1.78 -4.24
CA ILE A 37 -0.64 0.36 -3.93
C ILE A 37 -1.94 -0.39 -4.22
N PHE A 38 -1.84 -1.40 -5.08
CA PHE A 38 -2.94 -2.31 -5.37
C PHE A 38 -2.53 -3.73 -4.99
N ALA A 39 -3.13 -4.28 -3.93
CA ALA A 39 -2.88 -5.63 -3.46
C ALA A 39 -4.17 -6.44 -3.58
N LYS A 40 -4.18 -7.40 -4.52
CA LYS A 40 -5.25 -8.37 -4.69
C LYS A 40 -4.68 -9.78 -4.61
N ASP A 41 -5.31 -10.65 -3.81
CA ASP A 41 -4.85 -12.04 -3.62
C ASP A 41 -3.36 -12.11 -3.19
N SER A 42 -2.92 -11.08 -2.45
CA SER A 42 -1.51 -10.82 -2.11
C SER A 42 -1.17 -11.31 -0.70
N SER A 43 0.09 -11.77 -0.53
CA SER A 43 0.62 -12.26 0.74
C SER A 43 1.20 -11.18 1.66
N ILE A 44 0.90 -9.89 1.40
CA ILE A 44 1.32 -8.79 2.26
C ILE A 44 0.79 -8.96 3.69
N SER A 45 1.64 -8.61 4.67
CA SER A 45 1.33 -8.70 6.09
C SER A 45 1.94 -7.53 6.84
N HIS A 46 1.61 -7.40 8.12
CA HIS A 46 2.11 -6.35 9.01
C HIS A 46 3.64 -6.17 9.02
N HIS A 47 4.44 -7.18 8.67
CA HIS A 47 5.89 -7.06 8.54
C HIS A 47 6.33 -6.15 7.39
N GLY A 48 5.51 -6.03 6.34
CA GLY A 48 5.79 -5.20 5.17
C GLY A 48 5.35 -3.74 5.29
N PHE A 49 4.42 -3.43 6.20
CA PHE A 49 3.88 -2.07 6.31
C PHE A 49 4.87 -1.03 6.88
N PRO A 50 5.88 -1.36 7.73
CA PRO A 50 6.91 -0.40 8.11
C PRO A 50 7.70 0.20 6.94
N TYR A 51 7.72 -0.45 5.76
CA TYR A 51 8.35 0.09 4.55
C TYR A 51 7.59 1.29 3.96
N LEU A 52 6.38 1.59 4.46
CA LEU A 52 5.65 2.82 4.10
C LEU A 52 6.23 4.07 4.77
N ARG A 53 7.10 3.93 5.78
CA ARG A 53 7.74 5.08 6.44
C ARG A 53 8.55 5.89 5.43
N GLY A 54 8.27 7.19 5.37
CA GLY A 54 8.93 8.11 4.44
C GLY A 54 8.31 8.16 3.04
N CYS A 55 7.30 7.34 2.75
CA CYS A 55 6.50 7.50 1.54
C CYS A 55 5.52 8.67 1.76
N THR A 56 5.66 9.74 0.98
CA THR A 56 4.88 10.98 1.16
C THR A 56 3.87 11.25 0.04
N GLN A 57 3.76 10.35 -0.94
CA GLN A 57 2.93 10.54 -2.12
C GLN A 57 1.96 9.37 -2.40
N ILE A 58 1.85 8.42 -1.46
CA ILE A 58 0.90 7.31 -1.60
C ILE A 58 -0.48 7.86 -1.29
N SER A 59 -1.28 8.03 -2.34
CA SER A 59 -2.63 8.59 -2.27
C SER A 59 -3.73 7.54 -2.25
N ARG A 60 -3.45 6.34 -2.76
CA ARG A 60 -4.42 5.25 -2.88
C ARG A 60 -3.85 3.92 -2.43
N VAL A 61 -4.62 3.21 -1.62
CA VAL A 61 -4.30 1.84 -1.18
C VAL A 61 -5.54 0.97 -1.34
N ALA A 62 -5.41 -0.12 -2.10
CA ALA A 62 -6.43 -1.14 -2.22
C ALA A 62 -5.91 -2.49 -1.69
N LEU A 63 -6.63 -3.06 -0.72
CA LEU A 63 -6.33 -4.34 -0.06
C LEU A 63 -7.52 -5.28 -0.26
N ILE A 64 -7.41 -6.20 -1.21
CA ILE A 64 -8.51 -7.05 -1.66
C ILE A 64 -8.10 -8.52 -1.49
N HIS A 65 -8.83 -9.25 -0.65
CA HIS A 65 -8.57 -10.68 -0.41
C HIS A 65 -7.13 -10.96 0.07
N CYS A 66 -6.59 -10.08 0.91
CA CYS A 66 -5.26 -10.23 1.50
C CYS A 66 -5.35 -10.95 2.85
N THR A 67 -5.13 -12.26 2.87
CA THR A 67 -5.32 -13.13 4.04
C THR A 67 -4.50 -12.72 5.27
N TYR A 68 -3.32 -12.10 5.09
CA TYR A 68 -2.43 -11.75 6.21
C TYR A 68 -2.52 -10.28 6.64
N VAL A 69 -3.47 -9.52 6.08
CA VAL A 69 -3.77 -8.15 6.51
C VAL A 69 -4.65 -8.21 7.76
N ASN A 70 -4.07 -7.78 8.88
CA ASN A 70 -4.72 -7.72 10.21
C ASN A 70 -4.66 -6.30 10.78
N ASP A 71 -5.24 -6.09 11.97
CA ASP A 71 -5.37 -4.76 12.59
C ASP A 71 -4.03 -3.99 12.73
N ARG A 72 -2.90 -4.71 12.88
CA ARG A 72 -1.56 -4.09 12.97
C ARG A 72 -1.11 -3.47 11.64
N CYS A 73 -1.64 -3.96 10.52
CA CYS A 73 -1.43 -3.37 9.21
C CYS A 73 -2.10 -1.99 9.15
N LEU A 74 -3.33 -1.87 9.67
CA LEU A 74 -4.08 -0.61 9.67
C LEU A 74 -3.41 0.45 10.55
N ASP A 75 -2.84 0.08 11.70
CA ASP A 75 -2.03 0.99 12.53
C ASP A 75 -0.89 1.63 11.73
N SER A 76 -0.30 0.87 10.81
CA SER A 76 0.84 1.32 10.01
C SER A 76 0.44 2.21 8.83
N LEU A 77 -0.85 2.30 8.48
CA LEU A 77 -1.33 3.30 7.51
C LEU A 77 -1.13 4.73 8.03
N ALA A 78 -0.95 4.91 9.34
CA ALA A 78 -0.58 6.19 9.94
C ALA A 78 0.74 6.77 9.39
N TYR A 79 1.64 5.95 8.85
CA TYR A 79 2.88 6.42 8.22
C TYR A 79 2.65 7.24 6.96
N ILE A 80 1.51 7.05 6.30
CA ILE A 80 1.14 7.69 5.03
C ILE A 80 -0.15 8.50 5.15
N LYS A 81 -0.64 8.75 6.38
CA LYS A 81 -1.93 9.42 6.63
C LYS A 81 -2.04 10.79 5.95
N ASP A 82 -0.92 11.51 5.82
CA ASP A 82 -0.92 12.88 5.30
C ASP A 82 -1.03 12.92 3.76
N SER A 83 -0.78 11.78 3.09
CA SER A 83 -0.92 11.65 1.63
C SER A 83 -2.05 10.73 1.21
N LEU A 84 -2.52 9.82 2.08
CA LEU A 84 -3.54 8.83 1.78
C LEU A 84 -4.93 9.48 1.68
N HIS A 85 -5.59 9.31 0.54
CA HIS A 85 -6.92 9.87 0.27
C HIS A 85 -7.97 8.80 -0.02
N ASN A 86 -7.57 7.64 -0.54
CA ASN A 86 -8.50 6.54 -0.80
C ASN A 86 -7.96 5.22 -0.23
N LEU A 87 -8.79 4.57 0.57
CA LEU A 87 -8.53 3.26 1.14
C LEU A 87 -9.67 2.32 0.77
N ASP A 88 -9.39 1.32 -0.04
CA ASP A 88 -10.32 0.23 -0.37
C ASP A 88 -9.87 -1.04 0.37
N ILE A 89 -10.73 -1.57 1.24
CA ILE A 89 -10.48 -2.83 1.95
C ILE A 89 -11.65 -3.76 1.70
N ARG A 90 -11.37 -4.90 1.07
CA ARG A 90 -12.37 -5.93 0.76
C ARG A 90 -11.86 -7.32 1.10
N SER A 91 -12.72 -8.14 1.69
CA SER A 91 -12.45 -9.57 1.92
C SER A 91 -11.13 -9.87 2.67
N CYS A 92 -10.70 -8.97 3.56
CA CYS A 92 -9.54 -9.17 4.43
C CYS A 92 -10.01 -9.70 5.79
N ASN A 93 -10.01 -11.03 5.95
CA ASN A 93 -10.75 -11.71 7.02
C ASN A 93 -10.09 -11.62 8.42
N GLU A 94 -8.81 -11.27 8.50
CA GLU A 94 -8.09 -11.10 9.77
C GLU A 94 -8.26 -9.70 10.37
N LEU A 95 -9.05 -8.82 9.73
CA LEU A 95 -9.42 -7.51 10.26
C LEU A 95 -10.61 -7.63 11.20
N THR A 96 -10.50 -6.96 12.35
CA THR A 96 -11.58 -6.87 13.32
C THR A 96 -12.29 -5.52 13.24
N GLN A 97 -13.47 -5.42 13.86
CA GLN A 97 -14.15 -4.15 14.04
C GLN A 97 -13.28 -3.12 14.78
N ASN A 98 -12.49 -3.56 15.75
CA ASN A 98 -11.58 -2.68 16.49
C ASN A 98 -10.47 -2.13 15.59
N GLY A 99 -9.95 -2.93 14.66
CA GLY A 99 -9.00 -2.47 13.66
C GLY A 99 -9.60 -1.40 12.75
N LEU A 100 -10.81 -1.63 12.24
CA LEU A 100 -11.50 -0.69 11.36
C LEU A 100 -11.81 0.65 12.04
N LEU A 101 -12.13 0.66 13.34
CA LEU A 101 -12.34 1.91 14.10
C LEU A 101 -11.09 2.83 14.09
N LYS A 102 -9.89 2.27 13.94
CA LYS A 102 -8.65 3.05 13.88
C LYS A 102 -8.52 3.86 12.60
N LEU A 103 -9.23 3.47 11.54
CA LEU A 103 -9.24 4.21 10.28
C LEU A 103 -9.82 5.62 10.44
N GLY A 104 -10.66 5.85 11.44
CA GLY A 104 -11.16 7.20 11.76
C GLY A 104 -10.04 8.20 12.11
N GLY A 105 -8.88 7.71 12.55
CA GLY A 105 -7.69 8.54 12.79
C GLY A 105 -6.89 8.92 11.55
N LEU A 106 -7.25 8.38 10.37
CA LEU A 106 -6.56 8.67 9.10
C LEU A 106 -7.10 9.91 8.39
N GLY A 107 -8.22 10.49 8.84
CA GLY A 107 -8.78 11.71 8.23
C GLY A 107 -9.24 11.52 6.78
N LEU A 108 -9.60 10.29 6.40
CA LEU A 108 -10.21 9.98 5.10
C LEU A 108 -11.63 10.55 5.08
N GLU A 109 -11.93 11.41 4.11
CA GLU A 109 -13.26 12.01 3.89
C GLU A 109 -14.23 11.06 3.19
#